data_AF-A0A1F6KND3-F1
#
_entry.id   AF-A0A1F6KND3-F1
#
_cell.length_a   1.000
_cell.length_b   1.000
_cell.length_c   1.000
_cell.angle_alpha   90.00
_cell.angle_beta   90.00
_cell.angle_gamma   90.00
#
_symmetry.space_group_name_H-M   'P 1'
#
loop_
_entity.id
_entity.type
_entity.pdbx_description
1 polymer ?
#
loop_
_entity_poly.entity_id
_entity_poly.type
_entity_poly.pdbx_seq_one_letter_code
_entity_poly.pdbx_strand_id
1 'polypeptide(L)'
;MKATAIGPSNIAFIKYWGKKDEVLRLPENGSLSMNLSNLFTTTTVEFSKSYTEDYIEINSISESNEGSRAVKHLDRIRSLAKITEKAKVITNNNFPTGTGLSSSASGFAALTVAAAKAAGLELSEKELSILARQGSGSACRSIPDGFVEWLDGNTSDTSFALSIFPPDYFEIVDVVTVVSTDKKFLATSEGQQSARTSPFFEKRLDLIKNKIDRVKKAIEDKNFSEFGELIETEALEFHSILFTSNPPLFYWTPETVRLMKFVQKIRSEGLECYFTINTGQDIHLIVQEKDLNALKDRLKKVAEIKNIIVNSPANGTRVVGSHLF
;
A
#
# COMPACT_ATOMS: atom_id res chain seq x y z
N MET A 1 -4.41 11.55 26.58
CA MET A 1 -4.98 11.96 25.28
C MET A 1 -4.86 10.76 24.35
N LYS A 2 -5.96 10.09 23.97
CA LYS A 2 -5.90 8.74 23.38
C LYS A 2 -6.87 8.55 22.23
N ALA A 3 -6.44 7.86 21.18
CA ALA A 3 -7.29 7.48 20.05
C ALA A 3 -6.77 6.20 19.39
N THR A 4 -7.67 5.51 18.68
CA THR A 4 -7.33 4.35 17.86
C THR A 4 -7.86 4.53 16.46
N ALA A 5 -7.08 4.11 15.47
CA ALA A 5 -7.51 4.07 14.08
C ALA A 5 -7.20 2.72 13.43
N ILE A 6 -8.00 2.38 12.43
CA ILE A 6 -7.77 1.25 11.53
C ILE A 6 -7.42 1.83 10.16
N GLY A 7 -6.24 1.47 9.65
CA GLY A 7 -5.80 1.82 8.30
C GLY A 7 -5.75 0.57 7.41
N PRO A 8 -6.42 0.55 6.24
CA PRO A 8 -6.32 -0.56 5.30
C PRO A 8 -4.95 -0.57 4.61
N SER A 9 -4.50 -1.74 4.23
CA SER A 9 -3.46 -1.87 3.20
C SER A 9 -4.04 -1.52 1.83
N ASN A 10 -3.18 -1.22 0.87
CA ASN A 10 -3.59 -0.94 -0.50
C ASN A 10 -2.75 -1.71 -1.52
N ILE A 11 -3.38 -2.08 -2.62
CA ILE A 11 -2.74 -2.67 -3.80
C ILE A 11 -2.64 -1.63 -4.90
N ALA A 12 -1.41 -1.34 -5.36
CA ALA A 12 -1.21 -0.40 -6.45
C ALA A 12 -1.54 -1.06 -7.79
N PHE A 13 -2.30 -0.37 -8.65
CA PHE A 13 -2.52 -0.69 -10.05
C PHE A 13 -1.55 0.04 -10.97
N ILE A 14 -1.12 1.24 -10.55
CA ILE A 14 0.03 1.95 -11.12
C ILE A 14 1.07 2.13 -10.01
N LYS A 15 2.30 1.62 -10.19
CA LYS A 15 3.28 1.58 -9.09
C LYS A 15 3.95 2.92 -8.83
N TYR A 16 4.13 3.21 -7.54
CA TYR A 16 5.02 4.25 -7.03
C TYR A 16 6.44 3.68 -6.88
N TRP A 17 7.39 4.23 -7.64
CA TRP A 17 8.80 3.84 -7.58
C TRP A 17 9.74 5.01 -7.87
N GLY A 18 10.71 5.23 -6.99
CA GLY A 18 11.59 6.40 -7.03
C GLY A 18 11.02 7.60 -6.29
N LYS A 19 11.92 8.42 -5.73
CA LYS A 19 11.59 9.66 -5.02
C LYS A 19 12.42 10.80 -5.59
N LYS A 20 11.76 11.92 -5.92
CA LYS A 20 12.44 13.17 -6.26
C LYS A 20 12.79 14.01 -5.03
N ASP A 21 12.11 13.77 -3.90
CA ASP A 21 12.44 14.36 -2.61
C ASP A 21 12.31 13.31 -1.50
N GLU A 22 13.42 13.01 -0.82
CA GLU A 22 13.48 12.01 0.27
C GLU A 22 12.87 12.50 1.59
N VAL A 23 12.99 13.80 1.88
CA VAL A 23 12.54 14.40 3.15
C VAL A 23 11.02 14.54 3.15
N LEU A 24 10.47 15.10 2.07
CA LEU A 24 9.05 15.25 1.84
C LEU A 24 8.41 13.96 1.32
N ARG A 25 9.21 12.99 0.87
CA ARG A 25 8.75 11.75 0.20
C ARG A 25 7.88 12.05 -1.03
N LEU A 26 8.30 13.02 -1.85
CA LEU A 26 7.63 13.30 -3.12
C LEU A 26 8.04 12.23 -4.15
N PRO A 27 7.06 11.64 -4.85
CA PRO A 27 7.34 10.55 -5.78
C PRO A 27 7.82 11.08 -7.12
N GLU A 28 8.52 10.24 -7.88
CA GLU A 28 8.88 10.53 -9.28
C GLU A 28 7.65 10.53 -10.20
N ASN A 29 6.61 9.78 -9.83
CA ASN A 29 5.38 9.65 -10.59
C ASN A 29 4.14 9.47 -9.72
N GLY A 30 2.98 9.89 -10.23
CA GLY A 30 1.69 9.59 -9.64
C GLY A 30 1.41 8.09 -9.60
N SER A 31 0.50 7.65 -8.74
CA SER A 31 0.14 6.23 -8.60
C SER A 31 -1.33 6.05 -8.30
N LEU A 32 -1.86 4.87 -8.60
CA LEU A 32 -3.27 4.53 -8.43
C LEU A 32 -3.38 3.19 -7.72
N SER A 33 -4.26 3.08 -6.73
CA SER A 33 -4.44 1.88 -5.92
C SER A 33 -5.89 1.62 -5.52
N MET A 34 -6.13 0.46 -4.92
CA MET A 34 -7.37 0.10 -4.24
C MET A 34 -7.06 -0.30 -2.79
N ASN A 35 -7.86 0.18 -1.83
CA ASN A 35 -7.78 -0.25 -0.44
C ASN A 35 -8.38 -1.65 -0.23
N LEU A 36 -7.78 -2.42 0.67
CA LEU A 36 -8.09 -3.85 0.86
C LEU A 36 -8.88 -4.09 2.16
N SER A 37 -9.97 -4.84 2.08
CA SER A 37 -10.90 -5.04 3.20
C SER A 37 -10.35 -5.92 4.33
N ASN A 38 -9.55 -6.93 4.03
CA ASN A 38 -9.10 -7.94 4.99
C ASN A 38 -7.61 -7.85 5.33
N LEU A 39 -6.92 -6.81 4.86
CA LEU A 39 -5.55 -6.50 5.21
C LEU A 39 -5.50 -5.10 5.83
N PHE A 40 -5.39 -5.01 7.15
CA PHE A 40 -5.40 -3.73 7.85
C PHE A 40 -4.49 -3.71 9.08
N THR A 41 -4.18 -2.50 9.51
CA THR A 41 -3.43 -2.22 10.73
C THR A 41 -4.30 -1.45 11.71
N THR A 42 -4.34 -1.90 12.95
CA THR A 42 -4.97 -1.18 14.06
C THR A 42 -3.89 -0.51 14.89
N THR A 43 -3.96 0.79 15.10
CA THR A 43 -2.97 1.55 15.88
C THR A 43 -3.66 2.38 16.96
N THR A 44 -3.24 2.20 18.21
CA THR A 44 -3.65 3.03 19.35
C THR A 44 -2.51 3.94 19.74
N VAL A 45 -2.79 5.23 19.90
CA VAL A 45 -1.83 6.25 20.31
C VAL A 45 -2.35 6.95 21.55
N GLU A 46 -1.50 7.07 22.57
CA GLU A 46 -1.75 7.87 23.77
C GLU A 46 -0.61 8.85 24.02
N PHE A 47 -0.91 10.15 24.05
CA PHE A 47 0.01 11.17 24.55
C PHE A 47 -0.26 11.43 26.05
N SER A 48 0.82 11.46 26.85
CA SER A 48 0.74 11.71 28.29
C SER A 48 1.99 12.41 28.83
N LYS A 49 1.79 13.27 29.84
CA LYS A 49 2.88 13.88 30.63
C LYS A 49 3.62 12.86 31.52
N SER A 50 3.02 11.70 31.77
CA SER A 50 3.63 10.62 32.54
C SER A 50 4.72 9.87 31.77
N TYR A 51 4.80 10.05 30.45
CA TYR A 51 5.79 9.38 29.61
C TYR A 51 7.03 10.27 29.44
N THR A 52 8.20 9.72 29.76
CA THR A 52 9.50 10.40 29.61
C THR A 52 10.12 10.18 28.23
N GLU A 53 9.70 9.13 27.53
CA GLU A 53 10.13 8.78 26.17
C GLU A 53 8.98 8.19 25.35
N ASP A 54 9.13 8.16 24.03
CA ASP A 54 8.16 7.51 23.15
C ASP A 54 8.32 5.98 23.24
N TYR A 55 7.23 5.27 23.47
CA TYR A 55 7.19 3.81 23.47
C TYR A 55 6.41 3.31 22.25
N ILE A 56 7.02 2.45 21.45
CA ILE A 56 6.41 1.92 20.21
C ILE A 56 6.52 0.40 20.22
N GLU A 57 5.36 -0.25 20.14
CA GLU A 57 5.22 -1.70 20.02
C GLU A 57 4.50 -2.05 18.72
N ILE A 58 5.11 -2.92 17.91
CA ILE A 58 4.59 -3.39 16.63
C ILE A 58 4.41 -4.90 16.72
N ASN A 59 3.17 -5.40 16.63
CA ASN A 59 2.84 -6.83 16.76
C ASN A 59 3.46 -7.48 18.00
N SER A 60 3.32 -6.84 19.17
CA SER A 60 3.87 -7.30 20.45
C SER A 60 5.41 -7.31 20.53
N ILE A 61 6.11 -6.68 19.59
CA ILE A 61 7.57 -6.55 19.58
C ILE A 61 7.94 -5.08 19.78
N SER A 62 8.79 -4.81 20.77
CA SER A 62 9.43 -3.49 20.94
C SER A 62 10.46 -3.29 19.84
N GLU A 63 10.27 -2.27 19.01
CA GLU A 63 11.00 -2.04 17.77
C GLU A 63 11.91 -0.80 17.87
N SER A 64 13.22 -0.98 17.66
CA SER A 64 14.19 0.13 17.67
C SER A 64 14.25 0.89 16.33
N ASN A 65 14.28 0.17 15.19
CA ASN A 65 14.46 0.77 13.86
C ASN A 65 13.19 1.37 13.27
N GLU A 66 12.09 0.60 13.15
CA GLU A 66 10.80 1.17 12.73
C GLU A 66 10.29 2.21 13.75
N GLY A 67 10.62 1.99 15.03
CA GLY A 67 10.46 2.97 16.11
C GLY A 67 11.04 4.34 15.73
N SER A 68 12.25 4.40 15.18
CA SER A 68 12.88 5.68 14.80
C SER A 68 12.10 6.49 13.75
N ARG A 69 11.48 5.83 12.77
CA ARG A 69 10.63 6.51 11.76
C ARG A 69 9.30 6.95 12.34
N ALA A 70 8.69 6.10 13.17
CA ALA A 70 7.45 6.43 13.85
C ALA A 70 7.64 7.58 14.86
N VAL A 71 8.75 7.62 15.61
CA VAL A 71 9.12 8.77 16.47
C VAL A 71 9.25 10.06 15.67
N LYS A 72 10.00 10.06 14.56
CA LYS A 72 10.11 11.25 13.68
C LYS A 72 8.75 11.69 13.14
N HIS A 73 7.85 10.75 12.91
CA HIS A 73 6.49 11.05 12.47
C HIS A 73 5.64 11.66 13.59
N LEU A 74 5.73 11.11 14.80
CA LEU A 74 5.12 11.68 15.99
C LEU A 74 5.65 13.09 16.29
N ASP A 75 6.94 13.37 16.08
CA ASP A 75 7.51 14.72 16.23
C ASP A 75 6.84 15.73 15.29
N ARG A 76 6.56 15.35 14.04
CA ARG A 76 5.82 16.22 13.11
C ARG A 76 4.42 16.52 13.64
N ILE A 77 3.72 15.51 14.14
CA ILE A 77 2.36 15.64 14.69
C ILE A 77 2.38 16.51 15.95
N ARG A 78 3.33 16.29 16.85
CA ARG A 78 3.53 17.10 18.05
C ARG A 78 3.77 18.57 17.72
N SER A 79 4.62 18.83 16.73
CA SER A 79 4.90 20.20 16.25
C SER A 79 3.63 20.89 15.73
N LEU A 80 2.84 20.19 14.91
CA LEU A 80 1.55 20.69 14.41
C LEU A 80 0.54 20.96 15.54
N ALA A 81 0.45 20.04 16.51
CA ALA A 81 -0.46 20.14 17.65
C ALA A 81 0.03 21.08 18.76
N LYS A 82 1.29 21.55 18.69
CA LYS A 82 1.95 22.35 19.73
C LYS A 82 1.96 21.67 21.11
N ILE A 83 2.20 20.35 21.12
CA ILE A 83 2.32 19.54 22.34
C ILE A 83 3.75 19.00 22.48
N THR A 84 4.14 18.63 23.70
CA THR A 84 5.49 18.09 23.99
C THR A 84 5.46 16.69 24.60
N GLU A 85 4.27 16.24 25.00
CA GLU A 85 4.01 14.94 25.61
C GLU A 85 4.54 13.82 24.72
N LYS A 86 5.20 12.84 25.35
CA LYS A 86 5.61 11.61 24.67
C LYS A 86 4.43 10.68 24.48
N ALA A 87 4.58 9.74 23.55
CA ALA A 87 3.51 8.85 23.13
C ALA A 87 3.79 7.41 23.50
N LYS A 88 2.75 6.70 23.95
CA LYS A 88 2.68 5.25 23.86
C LYS A 88 1.92 4.86 22.60
N VAL A 89 2.53 4.03 21.75
CA VAL A 89 1.95 3.52 20.51
C VAL A 89 1.97 2.00 20.54
N ILE A 90 0.80 1.39 20.38
CA ILE A 90 0.68 -0.04 20.09
C ILE A 90 0.02 -0.19 18.73
N THR A 91 0.65 -0.96 17.85
CA THR A 91 0.15 -1.21 16.50
C THR A 91 0.17 -2.70 16.15
N ASN A 92 -0.94 -3.20 15.61
CA ASN A 92 -1.11 -4.60 15.26
C ASN A 92 -1.61 -4.74 13.82
N ASN A 93 -0.90 -5.54 13.02
CA ASN A 93 -1.32 -5.95 11.68
C ASN A 93 -2.09 -7.27 11.79
N ASN A 94 -3.18 -7.44 11.05
CA ASN A 94 -3.84 -8.75 10.94
C ASN A 94 -3.20 -9.66 9.87
N PHE A 95 -2.01 -9.29 9.37
CA PHE A 95 -1.26 -10.00 8.33
C PHE A 95 0.26 -9.92 8.58
N PRO A 96 1.06 -10.82 7.99
CA PRO A 96 2.51 -10.83 8.19
C PRO A 96 3.20 -9.54 7.73
N THR A 97 4.10 -9.01 8.56
CA THR A 97 4.91 -7.84 8.22
C THR A 97 6.02 -8.21 7.24
N GLY A 98 6.24 -7.39 6.21
CA GLY A 98 7.43 -7.49 5.35
C GLY A 98 7.36 -8.49 4.19
N THR A 99 6.20 -9.06 3.89
CA THR A 99 6.01 -10.03 2.78
C THR A 99 5.68 -9.40 1.42
N GLY A 100 5.40 -8.09 1.39
CA GLY A 100 4.97 -7.38 0.17
C GLY A 100 3.54 -6.84 0.22
N LEU A 101 2.79 -7.18 1.27
CA LEU A 101 1.41 -6.74 1.51
C LEU A 101 1.29 -5.31 2.06
N SER A 102 2.28 -4.45 1.77
CA SER A 102 2.25 -3.01 2.12
C SER A 102 1.99 -2.66 3.59
N SER A 103 2.46 -3.47 4.55
CA SER A 103 2.27 -3.23 6.01
C SER A 103 2.70 -1.85 6.50
N SER A 104 3.74 -1.25 5.88
CA SER A 104 4.18 0.11 6.22
C SER A 104 3.20 1.20 5.72
N ALA A 105 2.42 0.93 4.67
CA ALA A 105 1.40 1.87 4.19
C ALA A 105 0.23 1.95 5.18
N SER A 106 -0.37 0.80 5.50
CA SER A 106 -1.47 0.70 6.45
C SER A 106 -1.08 1.18 7.85
N GLY A 107 0.11 0.81 8.33
CA GLY A 107 0.59 1.20 9.65
C GLY A 107 0.83 2.70 9.79
N PHE A 108 1.46 3.36 8.81
CA PHE A 108 1.65 4.81 8.90
C PHE A 108 0.35 5.60 8.67
N ALA A 109 -0.59 5.06 7.91
CA ALA A 109 -1.92 5.67 7.78
C ALA A 109 -2.68 5.61 9.11
N ALA A 110 -2.76 4.42 9.73
CA ALA A 110 -3.36 4.22 11.04
C ALA A 110 -2.68 5.06 12.13
N LEU A 111 -1.34 5.09 12.18
CA LEU A 111 -0.57 5.93 13.09
C LEU A 111 -0.90 7.42 12.90
N THR A 112 -0.97 7.89 11.65
CA THR A 112 -1.25 9.30 11.35
C THR A 112 -2.62 9.72 11.88
N VAL A 113 -3.66 8.96 11.55
CA VAL A 113 -5.04 9.30 11.96
C VAL A 113 -5.22 9.16 13.48
N ALA A 114 -4.69 8.08 14.08
CA ALA A 114 -4.76 7.89 15.53
C ALA A 114 -4.00 8.99 16.29
N ALA A 115 -2.77 9.30 15.88
CA ALA A 115 -1.95 10.32 16.54
C ALA A 115 -2.52 11.73 16.34
N ALA A 116 -2.98 12.09 15.15
CA ALA A 116 -3.63 13.39 14.91
C ALA A 116 -4.87 13.54 15.79
N LYS A 117 -5.73 12.51 15.84
CA LYS A 117 -6.92 12.52 16.69
C LYS A 117 -6.59 12.59 18.18
N ALA A 118 -5.60 11.80 18.63
CA ALA A 118 -5.16 11.81 20.03
C ALA A 118 -4.59 13.18 20.40
N ALA A 119 -3.84 13.83 19.51
CA ALA A 119 -3.26 15.16 19.72
C ALA A 119 -4.29 16.31 19.62
N GLY A 120 -5.55 16.02 19.31
CA GLY A 120 -6.61 17.03 19.19
C GLY A 120 -6.56 17.83 17.88
N LEU A 121 -5.88 17.33 16.85
CA LEU A 121 -5.87 17.96 15.53
C LEU A 121 -7.15 17.61 14.74
N GLU A 122 -7.73 18.62 14.10
CA GLU A 122 -8.82 18.46 13.12
C GLU A 122 -8.26 18.73 11.72
N LEU A 123 -7.75 17.67 11.09
CA LEU A 123 -7.15 17.72 9.76
C LEU A 123 -8.13 17.20 8.71
N SER A 124 -8.17 17.86 7.56
CA SER A 124 -8.85 17.36 6.37
C SER A 124 -8.22 16.06 5.85
N GLU A 125 -8.96 15.32 5.02
CA GLU A 125 -8.44 14.11 4.35
C GLU A 125 -7.15 14.41 3.58
N LYS A 126 -7.09 15.55 2.88
CA LYS A 126 -5.91 16.03 2.16
C LYS A 126 -4.71 16.21 3.10
N GLU A 127 -4.90 16.88 4.23
CA GLU A 127 -3.83 17.12 5.21
C GLU A 127 -3.35 15.81 5.87
N LEU A 128 -4.28 14.91 6.21
CA LEU A 128 -3.95 13.57 6.71
C LEU A 128 -3.16 12.76 5.68
N SER A 129 -3.54 12.84 4.40
CA SER A 129 -2.84 12.19 3.30
C SER A 129 -1.41 12.71 3.13
N ILE A 130 -1.22 14.03 3.15
CA ILE A 130 0.10 14.68 3.09
C ILE A 130 0.97 14.24 4.27
N LEU A 131 0.41 14.25 5.48
CA LEU A 131 1.13 13.88 6.68
C LEU A 131 1.52 12.39 6.63
N ALA A 132 0.59 11.50 6.29
CA ALA A 132 0.85 10.06 6.15
C ALA A 132 1.97 9.78 5.13
N ARG A 133 1.98 10.48 3.99
CA ARG A 133 3.04 10.40 2.96
C ARG A 133 4.43 10.58 3.56
N GLN A 134 4.62 11.57 4.44
CA GLN A 134 5.91 11.90 5.06
C GLN A 134 6.39 10.83 6.06
N GLY A 135 5.46 10.04 6.60
CA GLY A 135 5.78 8.85 7.40
C GLY A 135 6.17 7.66 6.52
N SER A 136 5.32 7.35 5.54
CA SER A 136 5.53 6.32 4.51
C SER A 136 4.80 6.71 3.23
N GLY A 137 5.50 6.79 2.08
CA GLY A 137 4.96 7.42 0.86
C GLY A 137 3.58 6.89 0.47
N SER A 138 3.45 5.57 0.28
CA SER A 138 2.19 4.92 -0.09
C SER A 138 1.12 4.90 1.01
N ALA A 139 1.42 5.30 2.24
CA ALA A 139 0.42 5.42 3.31
C ALA A 139 -0.62 6.50 3.00
N CYS A 140 -0.25 7.51 2.21
CA CYS A 140 -1.18 8.56 1.79
C CYS A 140 -2.41 7.99 1.08
N ARG A 141 -2.26 6.89 0.31
CA ARG A 141 -3.36 6.26 -0.43
C ARG A 141 -4.28 5.42 0.44
N SER A 142 -3.84 5.04 1.64
CA SER A 142 -4.69 4.35 2.62
C SER A 142 -5.57 5.31 3.42
N ILE A 143 -5.43 6.63 3.24
CA ILE A 143 -6.26 7.64 3.93
C ILE A 143 -7.66 7.72 3.30
N PRO A 144 -7.81 8.03 1.99
CA PRO A 144 -9.14 8.13 1.35
C PRO A 144 -9.77 6.76 1.12
N ASP A 145 -11.06 6.74 0.81
CA ASP A 145 -11.84 5.52 0.54
C ASP A 145 -11.62 4.94 -0.86
N GLY A 146 -11.81 3.62 -0.99
CA GLY A 146 -12.02 2.93 -2.27
C GLY A 146 -10.81 2.89 -3.19
N PHE A 147 -10.99 3.45 -4.39
CA PHE A 147 -9.97 3.57 -5.42
C PHE A 147 -9.31 4.94 -5.26
N VAL A 148 -7.99 4.96 -5.17
CA VAL A 148 -7.26 6.15 -4.71
C VAL A 148 -6.11 6.47 -5.64
N GLU A 149 -6.04 7.72 -6.07
CA GLU A 149 -4.90 8.28 -6.80
C GLU A 149 -4.02 9.08 -5.84
N TRP A 150 -2.70 8.86 -5.87
CA TRP A 150 -1.71 9.77 -5.29
C TRP A 150 -1.12 10.63 -6.41
N LEU A 151 -1.41 11.93 -6.34
CA LEU A 151 -0.85 12.95 -7.21
C LEU A 151 0.63 13.15 -6.88
N ASP A 152 1.51 13.13 -7.89
CA ASP A 152 2.94 13.27 -7.64
C ASP A 152 3.32 14.65 -7.10
N GLY A 153 2.83 15.72 -7.73
CA GLY A 153 3.02 17.11 -7.30
C GLY A 153 4.49 17.52 -7.18
N ASN A 154 4.79 18.80 -6.98
CA ASN A 154 6.16 19.26 -6.71
C ASN A 154 6.33 19.85 -5.31
N THR A 155 5.24 19.91 -4.55
CA THR A 155 5.16 20.44 -3.20
C THR A 155 4.23 19.57 -2.37
N SER A 156 4.23 19.73 -1.04
CA SER A 156 3.26 19.02 -0.21
C SER A 156 1.81 19.33 -0.58
N ASP A 157 1.51 20.58 -0.94
CA ASP A 157 0.14 21.00 -1.29
C ASP A 157 -0.38 20.41 -2.60
N THR A 158 0.53 19.99 -3.48
CA THR A 158 0.23 19.41 -4.80
C THR A 158 0.44 17.90 -4.84
N SER A 159 1.02 17.30 -3.79
CA SER A 159 1.31 15.87 -3.69
C SER A 159 0.52 15.21 -2.57
N PHE A 160 -0.71 14.80 -2.87
CA PHE A 160 -1.62 14.17 -1.90
C PHE A 160 -2.46 13.11 -2.60
N ALA A 161 -3.10 12.26 -1.80
CA ALA A 161 -4.00 11.25 -2.31
C ALA A 161 -5.45 11.70 -2.21
N LEU A 162 -6.26 11.24 -3.16
CA LEU A 162 -7.70 11.50 -3.21
C LEU A 162 -8.44 10.25 -3.70
N SER A 163 -9.63 10.02 -3.16
CA SER A 163 -10.53 9.00 -3.69
C SER A 163 -10.99 9.40 -5.09
N ILE A 164 -10.78 8.52 -6.06
CA ILE A 164 -11.30 8.67 -7.43
C ILE A 164 -12.66 7.98 -7.58
N PHE A 165 -12.89 6.88 -6.85
CA PHE A 165 -14.16 6.15 -6.83
C PHE A 165 -14.38 5.48 -5.45
N PRO A 166 -15.64 5.40 -4.99
CA PRO A 166 -15.96 4.75 -3.72
C PRO A 166 -15.77 3.22 -3.78
N PRO A 167 -15.73 2.53 -2.63
CA PRO A 167 -15.50 1.07 -2.57
C PRO A 167 -16.50 0.23 -3.35
N ASP A 168 -17.76 0.66 -3.44
CA ASP A 168 -18.85 -0.05 -4.12
C ASP A 168 -18.95 0.28 -5.62
N TYR A 169 -17.99 1.05 -6.17
CA TYR A 169 -18.06 1.51 -7.55
C TYR A 169 -17.84 0.38 -8.57
N PHE A 170 -16.83 -0.46 -8.36
CA PHE A 170 -16.41 -1.50 -9.32
C PHE A 170 -16.26 -2.84 -8.60
N GLU A 171 -17.10 -3.81 -8.99
CA GLU A 171 -17.27 -5.15 -8.38
C GLU A 171 -16.11 -6.11 -8.69
N ILE A 172 -14.90 -5.69 -8.34
CA ILE A 172 -13.68 -6.51 -8.43
C ILE A 172 -13.28 -7.02 -7.05
N VAL A 173 -12.57 -8.14 -7.04
CA VAL A 173 -11.97 -8.70 -5.83
C VAL A 173 -10.49 -8.94 -6.06
N ASP A 174 -9.73 -8.69 -5.01
CA ASP A 174 -8.31 -9.00 -4.91
C ASP A 174 -8.12 -10.30 -4.13
N VAL A 175 -7.51 -11.30 -4.75
CA VAL A 175 -7.19 -12.58 -4.16
C VAL A 175 -5.68 -12.68 -4.04
N VAL A 176 -5.17 -12.36 -2.85
CA VAL A 176 -3.76 -12.51 -2.52
C VAL A 176 -3.46 -13.98 -2.37
N THR A 177 -2.53 -14.48 -3.17
CA THR A 177 -1.96 -15.82 -2.96
C THR A 177 -0.60 -15.68 -2.32
N VAL A 178 -0.52 -16.08 -1.05
CA VAL A 178 0.72 -16.05 -0.27
C VAL A 178 1.56 -17.24 -0.66
N VAL A 179 2.69 -16.99 -1.31
CA VAL A 179 3.62 -18.04 -1.78
C VAL A 179 4.77 -18.25 -0.81
N SER A 180 5.08 -17.22 -0.03
CA SER A 180 6.14 -17.26 0.97
C SER A 180 5.82 -16.37 2.16
N THR A 181 6.41 -16.72 3.29
CA THR A 181 6.37 -15.94 4.53
C THR A 181 7.74 -15.33 4.84
N ASP A 182 8.70 -15.52 3.94
CA ASP A 182 10.05 -15.01 4.11
C ASP A 182 10.04 -13.48 4.02
N LYS A 183 10.87 -12.84 4.85
CA LYS A 183 11.04 -11.39 4.78
C LYS A 183 11.67 -11.04 3.43
N LYS A 184 11.20 -9.95 2.83
CA LYS A 184 11.85 -9.37 1.65
C LYS A 184 13.34 -9.17 1.89
N PHE A 185 14.14 -9.53 0.88
CA PHE A 185 15.59 -9.38 0.92
C PHE A 185 16.01 -7.91 1.12
N LEU A 186 15.35 -6.99 0.40
CA LEU A 186 15.66 -5.56 0.44
C LEU A 186 14.41 -4.73 0.75
N ALA A 187 14.55 -3.73 1.61
CA ALA A 187 13.48 -2.79 1.89
C ALA A 187 13.13 -1.95 0.65
N THR A 188 11.84 -1.77 0.39
CA THR A 188 11.30 -0.95 -0.71
C THR A 188 11.94 0.44 -0.78
N SER A 189 12.12 1.12 0.35
CA SER A 189 12.72 2.47 0.37
C SER A 189 14.19 2.48 -0.01
N GLU A 190 14.92 1.39 0.25
CA GLU A 190 16.31 1.22 -0.15
C GLU A 190 16.39 0.88 -1.64
N GLY A 191 15.56 -0.06 -2.11
CA GLY A 191 15.47 -0.38 -3.54
C GLY A 191 15.05 0.80 -4.41
N GLN A 192 14.21 1.70 -3.92
CA GLN A 192 13.82 2.91 -4.66
C GLN A 192 15.00 3.84 -4.98
N GLN A 193 16.12 3.75 -4.26
CA GLN A 193 17.31 4.56 -4.54
C GLN A 193 17.99 4.14 -5.85
N SER A 194 17.82 2.90 -6.29
CA SER A 194 18.35 2.42 -7.58
C SER A 194 17.41 2.68 -8.75
N ALA A 195 16.22 3.26 -8.56
CA ALA A 195 15.22 3.42 -9.61
C ALA A 195 15.78 4.08 -10.89
N ARG A 196 16.51 5.20 -10.76
CA ARG A 196 17.10 5.96 -11.88
C ARG A 196 18.28 5.27 -12.55
N THR A 197 18.79 4.18 -12.00
CA THR A 197 19.88 3.42 -12.62
C THR A 197 19.41 2.48 -13.73
N SER A 198 18.10 2.19 -13.78
CA SER A 198 17.51 1.43 -14.88
C SER A 198 17.48 2.26 -16.17
N PRO A 199 17.93 1.72 -17.32
CA PRO A 199 17.87 2.43 -18.60
C PRO A 199 16.43 2.68 -19.09
N PHE A 200 15.44 1.99 -18.52
CA PHE A 200 14.03 2.11 -18.91
C PHE A 200 13.24 3.06 -18.01
N PHE A 201 13.85 3.60 -16.94
CA PHE A 201 13.13 4.41 -15.96
C PHE A 201 12.59 5.72 -16.53
N GLU A 202 13.39 6.45 -17.31
CA GLU A 202 12.93 7.70 -17.96
C GLU A 202 11.75 7.43 -18.89
N LYS A 203 11.80 6.35 -19.68
CA LYS A 203 10.68 5.98 -20.56
C LYS A 203 9.43 5.62 -19.77
N ARG A 204 9.57 5.02 -18.58
CA ARG A 204 8.44 4.78 -17.69
C ARG A 204 7.81 6.10 -17.25
N LEU A 205 8.60 7.09 -16.83
CA LEU A 205 8.11 8.40 -16.41
C LEU A 205 7.33 9.11 -17.53
N ASP A 206 7.83 9.06 -18.77
CA ASP A 206 7.14 9.64 -19.93
C ASP A 206 5.73 9.07 -20.17
N LEU A 207 5.54 7.79 -19.86
CA LEU A 207 4.30 7.07 -20.16
C LEU A 207 3.30 7.04 -19.00
N ILE A 208 3.76 7.33 -17.78
CA ILE A 208 3.00 7.02 -16.56
C ILE A 208 1.70 7.81 -16.46
N LYS A 209 1.70 9.08 -16.89
CA LYS A 209 0.50 9.93 -16.86
C LYS A 209 -0.61 9.33 -17.73
N ASN A 210 -0.28 8.93 -18.95
CA ASN A 210 -1.25 8.28 -19.83
C ASN A 210 -1.75 6.95 -19.26
N LYS A 211 -0.87 6.17 -18.61
CA LYS A 211 -1.28 4.92 -17.94
C LYS A 211 -2.27 5.16 -16.81
N ILE A 212 -2.04 6.19 -15.99
CA ILE A 212 -2.99 6.60 -14.93
C ILE A 212 -4.33 6.96 -15.56
N ASP A 213 -4.35 7.80 -16.59
CA ASP A 213 -5.59 8.22 -17.26
C ASP A 213 -6.36 7.02 -17.84
N ARG A 214 -5.66 6.07 -18.47
CA ARG A 214 -6.26 4.85 -19.03
C ARG A 214 -6.81 3.92 -17.95
N VAL A 215 -6.08 3.69 -16.86
CA VAL A 215 -6.59 2.86 -15.75
C VAL A 215 -7.80 3.52 -15.09
N LYS A 216 -7.77 4.84 -14.88
CA LYS A 216 -8.93 5.59 -14.37
C LYS A 216 -10.13 5.42 -15.29
N LYS A 217 -9.93 5.54 -16.61
CA LYS A 217 -10.99 5.37 -17.60
C LYS A 217 -11.57 3.95 -17.60
N ALA A 218 -10.71 2.94 -17.53
CA ALA A 218 -11.17 1.55 -17.46
C ALA A 218 -11.96 1.23 -16.19
N ILE A 219 -11.58 1.83 -15.04
CA ILE A 219 -12.38 1.76 -13.81
C ILE A 219 -13.70 2.51 -13.99
N GLU A 220 -13.68 3.75 -14.51
CA GLU A 220 -14.86 4.59 -14.76
C GLU A 220 -15.92 3.83 -15.57
N ASP A 221 -15.49 3.18 -16.66
CA ASP A 221 -16.35 2.43 -17.58
C ASP A 221 -16.67 1.01 -17.09
N LYS A 222 -16.10 0.59 -15.94
CA LYS A 222 -16.15 -0.79 -15.43
C LYS A 222 -15.70 -1.82 -16.48
N ASN A 223 -14.78 -1.42 -17.37
CA ASN A 223 -14.22 -2.27 -18.40
C ASN A 223 -13.14 -3.18 -17.79
N PHE A 224 -13.57 -4.32 -17.27
CA PHE A 224 -12.71 -5.25 -16.56
C PHE A 224 -11.56 -5.79 -17.41
N SER A 225 -11.81 -6.09 -18.69
CA SER A 225 -10.78 -6.61 -19.60
C SER A 225 -9.65 -5.59 -19.81
N GLU A 226 -10.00 -4.35 -20.16
CA GLU A 226 -9.00 -3.29 -20.37
C GLU A 226 -8.27 -2.95 -19.06
N PHE A 227 -9.01 -2.85 -17.95
CA PHE A 227 -8.43 -2.61 -16.64
C PHE A 227 -7.41 -3.70 -16.29
N GLY A 228 -7.78 -4.96 -16.44
CA GLY A 228 -6.93 -6.11 -16.18
C GLY A 228 -5.65 -6.14 -17.01
N GLU A 229 -5.78 -5.92 -18.32
CA GLU A 229 -4.63 -5.89 -19.24
C GLU A 229 -3.66 -4.75 -18.89
N LEU A 230 -4.19 -3.58 -18.51
CA LEU A 230 -3.40 -2.44 -18.10
C LEU A 230 -2.60 -2.72 -16.83
N ILE A 231 -3.23 -3.27 -15.78
CA ILE A 231 -2.55 -3.51 -14.49
C ILE A 231 -1.53 -4.65 -14.56
N GLU A 232 -1.79 -5.66 -15.40
CA GLU A 232 -0.87 -6.78 -15.62
C GLU A 232 0.36 -6.30 -16.39
N THR A 233 0.15 -5.52 -17.45
CA THR A 233 1.24 -4.88 -18.21
C THR A 233 2.06 -3.95 -17.32
N GLU A 234 1.41 -3.11 -16.52
CA GLU A 234 2.09 -2.17 -15.62
C GLU A 234 2.95 -2.90 -14.58
N ALA A 235 2.47 -4.01 -14.03
CA ALA A 235 3.25 -4.83 -13.09
C ALA A 235 4.51 -5.42 -13.77
N LEU A 236 4.39 -5.94 -14.98
CA LEU A 236 5.52 -6.49 -15.74
C LEU A 236 6.57 -5.42 -16.08
N GLU A 237 6.13 -4.26 -16.58
CA GLU A 237 7.01 -3.14 -16.89
C GLU A 237 7.70 -2.60 -15.64
N PHE A 238 6.95 -2.49 -14.53
CA PHE A 238 7.50 -2.08 -13.24
C PHE A 238 8.62 -3.01 -12.79
N HIS A 239 8.39 -4.33 -12.77
CA HIS A 239 9.44 -5.28 -12.38
C HIS A 239 10.61 -5.32 -13.38
N SER A 240 10.39 -4.99 -14.65
CA SER A 240 11.47 -4.81 -15.62
C SER A 240 12.42 -3.66 -15.24
N ILE A 241 11.91 -2.57 -14.65
CA ILE A 241 12.74 -1.50 -14.07
C ILE A 241 13.61 -2.06 -12.94
N LEU A 242 13.02 -2.85 -12.05
CA LEU A 242 13.72 -3.43 -10.90
C LEU A 242 14.85 -4.38 -11.35
N PHE A 243 14.60 -5.24 -12.33
CA PHE A 243 15.60 -6.18 -12.86
C PHE A 243 16.76 -5.48 -13.57
N THR A 244 16.51 -4.31 -14.14
CA THR A 244 17.49 -3.56 -14.92
C THR A 244 18.13 -2.41 -14.14
N SER A 245 17.77 -2.26 -12.87
CA SER A 245 18.43 -1.36 -11.92
C SER A 245 19.81 -1.91 -11.53
N ASN A 246 20.65 -1.07 -10.93
CA ASN A 246 21.98 -1.40 -10.44
C ASN A 246 22.11 -1.01 -8.95
N PRO A 247 22.24 -1.98 -8.02
CA PRO A 247 22.18 -3.42 -8.27
C PRO A 247 20.77 -3.87 -8.71
N PRO A 248 20.66 -5.00 -9.44
CA PRO A 248 19.37 -5.52 -9.88
C PRO A 248 18.57 -6.05 -8.70
N LEU A 249 17.26 -5.87 -8.74
CA LEU A 249 16.34 -6.23 -7.66
C LEU A 249 15.40 -7.34 -8.12
N PHE A 250 15.51 -8.52 -7.50
CA PHE A 250 14.63 -9.66 -7.76
C PHE A 250 13.73 -9.91 -6.55
N TYR A 251 12.47 -9.49 -6.64
CA TYR A 251 11.46 -9.86 -5.65
C TYR A 251 10.70 -11.13 -6.02
N TRP A 252 10.59 -11.46 -7.30
CA TRP A 252 9.87 -12.65 -7.74
C TRP A 252 10.61 -13.92 -7.35
N THR A 253 9.84 -14.94 -6.99
CA THR A 253 10.33 -16.31 -6.82
C THR A 253 9.88 -17.18 -8.01
N PRO A 254 10.42 -18.40 -8.17
CA PRO A 254 9.90 -19.35 -9.14
C PRO A 254 8.39 -19.59 -9.01
N GLU A 255 7.85 -19.58 -7.78
CA GLU A 255 6.43 -19.71 -7.46
C GLU A 255 5.63 -18.54 -8.04
N THR A 256 6.12 -17.31 -7.87
CA THR A 256 5.50 -16.11 -8.45
C THR A 256 5.35 -16.25 -9.97
N VAL A 257 6.40 -16.69 -10.66
CA VAL A 257 6.38 -16.88 -12.13
C VAL A 257 5.44 -18.01 -12.55
N ARG A 258 5.38 -19.11 -11.79
CA ARG A 258 4.43 -20.21 -12.05
C ARG A 258 2.98 -19.74 -11.92
N LEU A 259 2.68 -18.89 -10.94
CA LEU A 259 1.35 -18.30 -10.78
C LEU A 259 0.98 -17.35 -11.93
N MET A 260 1.91 -16.54 -12.43
CA MET A 260 1.66 -15.71 -13.61
C MET A 260 1.27 -16.55 -14.84
N LYS A 261 1.99 -17.67 -15.08
CA LYS A 261 1.65 -18.61 -16.16
C LYS A 261 0.32 -19.30 -15.93
N PHE A 262 0.00 -19.61 -14.68
CA PHE A 262 -1.30 -20.16 -14.31
C PHE A 262 -2.44 -19.18 -14.61
N VAL A 263 -2.28 -17.88 -14.31
CA VAL A 263 -3.26 -16.84 -14.66
C VAL A 263 -3.50 -16.78 -16.16
N GLN A 264 -2.44 -16.78 -16.96
CA GLN A 264 -2.55 -16.82 -18.42
C GLN A 264 -3.32 -18.05 -18.92
N LYS A 265 -3.08 -19.21 -18.31
CA LYS A 265 -3.77 -20.45 -18.64
C LYS A 265 -5.26 -20.40 -18.27
N ILE A 266 -5.63 -19.99 -17.05
CA ILE A 266 -7.05 -19.94 -16.68
C ILE A 266 -7.82 -18.90 -17.50
N ARG A 267 -7.15 -17.80 -17.91
CA ARG A 267 -7.70 -16.79 -18.81
C ARG A 267 -7.98 -17.37 -20.20
N SER A 268 -7.08 -18.18 -20.77
CA SER A 268 -7.34 -18.86 -22.05
C SER A 268 -8.40 -19.96 -21.97
N GLU A 269 -8.64 -20.49 -20.76
CA GLU A 269 -9.73 -21.43 -20.46
C GLU A 269 -11.07 -20.73 -20.13
N GLY A 270 -11.16 -19.41 -20.31
CA GLY A 270 -12.39 -18.62 -20.18
C GLY A 270 -12.66 -18.01 -18.80
N LEU A 271 -11.76 -18.17 -17.82
CA LEU A 271 -11.85 -17.47 -16.53
C LEU A 271 -11.02 -16.19 -16.59
N GLU A 272 -11.69 -15.05 -16.78
CA GLU A 272 -11.04 -13.76 -16.92
C GLU A 272 -10.40 -13.32 -15.59
N CYS A 273 -9.08 -13.47 -15.50
CA CYS A 273 -8.28 -13.16 -14.32
C CYS A 273 -7.01 -12.45 -14.77
N TYR A 274 -6.61 -11.47 -13.97
CA TYR A 274 -5.37 -10.71 -14.17
C TYR A 274 -4.56 -10.72 -12.88
N PHE A 275 -3.30 -10.30 -12.95
CA PHE A 275 -2.48 -10.19 -11.76
C PHE A 275 -1.80 -8.83 -11.66
N THR A 276 -1.44 -8.48 -10.43
CA THR A 276 -0.49 -7.41 -10.16
C THR A 276 0.41 -7.78 -8.99
N ILE A 277 1.60 -7.17 -8.93
CA ILE A 277 2.62 -7.52 -7.94
C ILE A 277 3.31 -6.24 -7.46
N ASN A 278 3.46 -6.05 -6.15
CA ASN A 278 4.23 -4.96 -5.56
C ASN A 278 5.71 -5.35 -5.43
N THR A 279 6.41 -4.87 -4.41
CA THR A 279 7.83 -5.17 -4.14
C THR A 279 7.96 -6.33 -3.14
N GLY A 280 7.38 -7.48 -3.50
CA GLY A 280 7.34 -8.68 -2.68
C GLY A 280 7.05 -9.92 -3.52
N GLN A 281 6.89 -11.06 -2.85
CA GLN A 281 6.75 -12.38 -3.49
C GLN A 281 5.28 -12.73 -3.76
N ASP A 282 4.39 -12.20 -2.93
CA ASP A 282 2.94 -12.43 -3.00
C ASP A 282 2.34 -11.80 -4.26
N ILE A 283 1.52 -12.58 -4.96
CA ILE A 283 0.80 -12.14 -6.15
C ILE A 283 -0.66 -11.83 -5.80
N HIS A 284 -1.14 -10.72 -6.34
CA HIS A 284 -2.50 -10.24 -6.20
C HIS A 284 -3.25 -10.62 -7.47
N LEU A 285 -4.21 -11.54 -7.37
CA LEU A 285 -5.04 -11.97 -8.48
C LEU A 285 -6.33 -11.16 -8.48
N ILE A 286 -6.64 -10.52 -9.59
CA ILE A 286 -7.82 -9.67 -9.72
C ILE A 286 -8.84 -10.35 -10.63
N VAL A 287 -10.06 -10.51 -10.11
CA VAL A 287 -11.24 -11.07 -10.81
C VAL A 287 -12.47 -10.22 -10.51
N GLN A 288 -13.52 -10.34 -11.32
CA GLN A 288 -14.84 -9.84 -10.94
C GLN A 288 -15.39 -10.68 -9.79
N GLU A 289 -16.21 -10.09 -8.92
CA GLU A 289 -16.76 -10.78 -7.74
C GLU A 289 -17.50 -12.08 -8.10
N LYS A 290 -18.26 -12.06 -9.19
CA LYS A 290 -18.99 -13.24 -9.74
C LYS A 290 -18.08 -14.45 -10.01
N ASP A 291 -16.80 -14.21 -10.30
CA ASP A 291 -15.81 -15.21 -10.71
C ASP A 291 -14.93 -15.71 -9.55
N LEU A 292 -15.10 -15.15 -8.34
CA LEU A 292 -14.30 -15.48 -7.16
C LEU A 292 -14.29 -16.98 -6.81
N ASN A 293 -15.47 -17.61 -6.83
CA ASN A 293 -15.57 -19.03 -6.48
C ASN A 293 -14.89 -19.92 -7.53
N ALA A 294 -15.05 -19.58 -8.82
CA ALA A 294 -14.37 -20.27 -9.91
C ALA A 294 -12.85 -20.16 -9.77
N LEU A 295 -12.33 -18.97 -9.43
CA LEU A 295 -10.90 -18.78 -9.17
C LEU A 295 -10.43 -19.63 -7.98
N LYS A 296 -11.13 -19.59 -6.84
CA LYS A 296 -10.78 -20.39 -5.65
C LYS A 296 -10.69 -21.88 -5.96
N ASP A 297 -11.61 -22.41 -6.76
CA ASP A 297 -11.58 -23.82 -7.17
C ASP A 297 -10.38 -24.16 -8.07
N ARG A 298 -9.95 -23.24 -8.93
CA ARG A 298 -8.72 -23.40 -9.71
C ARG A 298 -7.47 -23.34 -8.83
N LEU A 299 -7.43 -22.44 -7.84
CA LEU A 299 -6.28 -22.25 -6.94
C LEU A 299 -6.04 -23.43 -5.99
N LYS A 300 -7.07 -24.20 -5.62
CA LYS A 300 -6.92 -25.43 -4.81
C LYS A 300 -5.92 -26.44 -5.40
N LYS A 301 -5.64 -26.36 -6.70
CA LYS A 301 -4.73 -27.27 -7.43
C LYS A 301 -3.29 -26.76 -7.49
N VAL A 302 -3.00 -25.59 -6.92
CA VAL A 302 -1.68 -24.95 -6.97
C VAL A 302 -0.98 -25.18 -5.63
N ALA A 303 -0.03 -26.11 -5.60
CA ALA A 303 0.63 -26.57 -4.37
C ALA A 303 1.50 -25.49 -3.70
N GLU A 304 1.89 -24.46 -4.44
CA GLU A 304 2.75 -23.37 -3.99
C GLU A 304 2.04 -22.38 -3.06
N ILE A 305 0.71 -22.37 -3.04
CA ILE A 305 -0.07 -21.39 -2.28
C ILE A 305 -0.17 -21.84 -0.81
N LYS A 306 0.43 -21.08 0.09
CA LYS A 306 0.38 -21.33 1.54
C LYS A 306 -0.89 -20.78 2.18
N ASN A 307 -1.39 -19.65 1.67
CA ASN A 307 -2.60 -19.01 2.17
C ASN A 307 -3.27 -18.19 1.07
N ILE A 308 -4.58 -18.02 1.17
CA ILE A 308 -5.39 -17.18 0.29
C ILE A 308 -6.10 -16.13 1.14
N ILE A 309 -5.91 -14.86 0.81
CA ILE A 309 -6.59 -13.74 1.46
C ILE A 309 -7.42 -13.03 0.40
N VAL A 310 -8.73 -12.99 0.59
CA VAL A 310 -9.66 -12.33 -0.33
C VAL A 310 -9.98 -10.94 0.21
N ASN A 311 -9.90 -9.93 -0.64
CA ASN A 311 -10.19 -8.55 -0.33
C ASN A 311 -11.19 -8.00 -1.35
N SER A 312 -12.13 -7.21 -0.86
CA SER A 312 -12.93 -6.29 -1.68
C SER A 312 -12.34 -4.87 -1.54
N PRO A 313 -12.69 -3.92 -2.44
CA PRO A 313 -12.40 -2.52 -2.22
C PRO A 313 -12.96 -2.08 -0.85
N ALA A 314 -12.25 -1.21 -0.14
CA ALA A 314 -12.59 -0.86 1.24
C ALA A 314 -12.52 0.64 1.53
N ASN A 315 -13.22 1.04 2.60
CA ASN A 315 -13.05 2.36 3.19
C ASN A 315 -11.60 2.55 3.66
N GLY A 316 -11.15 3.80 3.62
CA GLY A 316 -9.86 4.28 4.06
C GLY A 316 -9.70 4.27 5.58
N THR A 317 -8.73 5.05 6.04
CA THR A 317 -8.32 5.05 7.43
C THR A 317 -9.35 5.77 8.29
N ARG A 318 -9.78 5.13 9.39
CA ARG A 318 -10.85 5.66 10.26
C ARG A 318 -10.56 5.46 11.73
N VAL A 319 -11.05 6.37 12.56
CA VAL A 319 -11.02 6.26 14.02
C VAL A 319 -12.02 5.20 14.48
N VAL A 320 -11.66 4.42 15.50
CA VAL A 320 -12.52 3.42 16.12
C VAL A 320 -12.54 3.56 17.64
N GLY A 321 -13.60 3.06 18.28
CA GLY A 321 -13.79 3.18 19.75
C GLY A 321 -13.02 2.15 20.59
N SER A 322 -12.56 1.05 19.99
CA SER A 322 -11.80 0.02 20.70
C SER A 322 -10.31 0.37 20.75
N HIS A 323 -9.72 0.38 21.94
CA HIS A 323 -8.28 0.61 22.13
C HIS A 323 -7.52 -0.69 22.35
N LEU A 324 -6.25 -0.73 21.93
CA LEU A 324 -5.36 -1.89 22.15
C LEU A 324 -4.76 -1.95 23.56
N PHE A 325 -4.88 -0.85 24.32
CA PHE A 325 -4.49 -0.70 25.71
C PHE A 325 -5.25 0.47 26.31
#